data_AF-H2IPL7-F1
#
_entry.id   AF-H2IPL7-F1
#
_cell.length_a   1.000
_cell.length_b   1.000
_cell.length_c   1.000
_cell.angle_alpha   90.00
_cell.angle_beta   90.00
_cell.angle_gamma   90.00
#
_symmetry.space_group_name_H-M   'P 1'
#
loop_
_entity.id
_entity.type
_entity.pdbx_description
1 polymer ?
#
loop_
_entity_poly.entity_id
_entity_poly.type
_entity_poly.pdbx_seq_one_letter_code
_entity_poly.pdbx_strand_id
1 'polypeptide(L)'
;MKRKIIAGLLLAGLTGNAYSTPLQEDSESILLTLGDTNSARVTTCEEFIALRRSGETVAGYPDMPDRFMTAARDSLIDCYLTHYALDHRLTEITPAPKTPTLKDVVDHFPATAAIAISDEEVAKVKTQYQGKTISQKDDDLKPDGDNRLVSAKNAEGYRISGMRVFKDKAGNLTQFITLGSFVTEGSWGTTTTYRIIAQDKPVWEIEEITENSPL
;
A
#
# COMPACT_ATOMS: atom_id res chain seq x y z
N MET A 1 27.33 -52.57 30.71
CA MET A 1 26.91 -51.45 31.57
C MET A 1 26.76 -50.19 30.71
N LYS A 2 25.89 -49.27 31.14
CA LYS A 2 25.15 -48.27 30.35
C LYS A 2 25.98 -47.09 29.83
N ARG A 3 25.49 -46.52 28.73
CA ARG A 3 25.85 -45.30 27.98
C ARG A 3 26.27 -44.09 28.85
N LYS A 4 27.03 -43.16 28.25
CA LYS A 4 26.62 -41.74 28.14
C LYS A 4 27.40 -41.04 27.00
N ILE A 5 26.65 -40.70 25.95
CA ILE A 5 27.02 -39.76 24.89
C ILE A 5 26.74 -38.37 25.47
N ILE A 6 27.74 -37.49 25.48
CA ILE A 6 27.53 -36.07 25.78
C ILE A 6 27.40 -35.38 24.42
N ALA A 7 26.15 -35.15 24.01
CA ALA A 7 25.81 -34.24 22.94
C ALA A 7 25.98 -32.82 23.46
N GLY A 8 27.04 -32.13 23.04
CA GLY A 8 27.17 -30.69 23.23
C GLY A 8 26.33 -29.97 22.19
N LEU A 9 25.09 -29.63 22.53
CA LEU A 9 24.33 -28.62 21.80
C LEU A 9 24.96 -27.25 22.09
N LEU A 10 25.72 -26.72 21.15
CA LEU A 10 26.04 -25.30 21.10
C LEU A 10 24.79 -24.57 20.61
N LEU A 11 24.01 -24.03 21.54
CA LEU A 11 22.99 -23.03 21.24
C LEU A 11 23.70 -21.76 20.73
N ALA A 12 23.64 -21.54 19.42
CA ALA A 12 23.92 -20.25 18.83
C ALA A 12 22.83 -19.26 19.28
N GLY A 13 23.14 -18.44 20.29
CA GLY A 13 22.33 -17.29 20.65
C GLY A 13 22.46 -16.22 19.57
N LEU A 14 21.52 -16.19 18.63
CA LEU A 14 21.28 -15.01 17.79
C LEU A 14 20.43 -14.04 18.62
N THR A 15 21.07 -13.21 19.44
CA THR A 15 20.44 -12.00 19.96
C THR A 15 20.52 -10.93 18.87
N GLY A 16 19.68 -11.04 17.85
CA GLY A 16 19.29 -9.88 17.06
C GLY A 16 18.26 -9.13 17.89
N ASN A 17 18.62 -7.97 18.43
CA ASN A 17 17.61 -7.03 18.93
C ASN A 17 16.77 -6.63 17.71
N ALA A 18 15.63 -7.27 17.51
CA ALA A 18 14.58 -6.77 16.65
C ALA A 18 14.04 -5.52 17.34
N TYR A 19 14.63 -4.38 17.03
CA TYR A 19 14.03 -3.10 17.38
C TYR A 19 12.75 -3.01 16.57
N SER A 20 11.62 -3.14 17.25
CA SER A 20 10.31 -3.03 16.65
C SER A 20 10.10 -1.59 16.17
N THR A 21 9.83 -1.40 14.88
CA THR A 21 9.62 -0.06 14.34
C THR A 21 8.26 0.47 14.80
N PRO A 22 8.19 1.65 15.44
CA PRO A 22 6.91 2.27 15.81
C PRO A 22 6.03 2.48 14.58
N LEU A 23 4.71 2.31 14.74
CA LEU A 23 3.74 2.58 13.67
C LEU A 23 3.49 4.08 13.44
N GLN A 24 3.72 4.91 14.46
CA GLN A 24 3.51 6.35 14.41
C GLN A 24 4.73 7.06 15.00
N GLU A 25 5.01 8.30 14.57
CA GLU A 25 6.19 9.08 14.96
C GLU A 25 6.33 9.23 16.49
N ASP A 26 5.22 9.44 17.20
CA ASP A 26 5.17 9.58 18.65
C ASP A 26 4.95 8.25 19.41
N SER A 27 5.05 7.12 18.71
CA SER A 27 4.72 5.78 19.25
C SER A 27 3.30 5.69 19.82
N GLU A 28 2.36 6.50 19.31
CA GLU A 28 0.96 6.38 19.68
C GLU A 28 0.36 5.08 19.14
N SER A 29 -0.34 4.35 20.02
CA SER A 29 -1.02 3.12 19.61
C SER A 29 -2.19 3.42 18.69
N ILE A 30 -2.33 2.63 17.62
CA ILE A 30 -3.53 2.61 16.79
C ILE A 30 -4.51 1.61 17.40
N LEU A 31 -5.72 2.07 17.74
CA LEU A 31 -6.83 1.18 18.11
C LEU A 31 -7.52 0.71 16.83
N LEU A 32 -7.70 -0.60 16.70
CA LEU A 32 -8.31 -1.27 15.56
C LEU A 32 -9.56 -2.02 16.01
N THR A 33 -10.61 -1.97 15.20
CA THR A 33 -11.69 -2.97 15.25
C THR A 33 -11.30 -4.11 14.31
N LEU A 34 -11.41 -5.36 14.79
CA LEU A 34 -11.09 -6.57 14.05
C LEU A 34 -12.32 -7.15 13.36
N GLY A 35 -12.11 -8.08 12.41
CA GLY A 35 -13.18 -8.71 11.62
C GLY A 35 -14.19 -9.50 12.47
N ASP A 36 -13.77 -9.99 13.63
CA ASP A 36 -14.63 -10.66 14.61
C ASP A 36 -15.33 -9.68 15.58
N THR A 37 -15.23 -8.37 15.33
CA THR A 37 -15.72 -7.24 16.14
C THR A 37 -14.96 -6.97 17.44
N ASN A 38 -13.91 -7.73 17.76
CA ASN A 38 -13.03 -7.42 18.88
C ASN A 38 -12.17 -6.19 18.56
N SER A 39 -11.45 -5.68 19.56
CA SER A 39 -10.53 -4.56 19.37
C SER A 39 -9.11 -4.94 19.76
N ALA A 40 -8.14 -4.41 19.02
CA ALA A 40 -6.72 -4.54 19.32
C ALA A 40 -6.03 -3.18 19.30
N ARG A 41 -5.06 -2.98 20.19
CA ARG A 41 -4.15 -1.84 20.13
C ARG A 41 -2.82 -2.33 19.57
N VAL A 42 -2.35 -1.68 18.51
CA VAL A 42 -1.04 -1.95 17.92
C VAL A 42 -0.20 -0.68 18.01
N THR A 43 1.02 -0.81 18.53
CA THR A 43 1.98 0.29 18.69
C THR A 43 3.13 0.13 17.71
N THR A 44 3.45 -1.12 17.38
CA THR A 44 4.58 -1.49 16.54
C THR A 44 4.17 -2.28 15.31
N CYS A 45 5.05 -2.26 14.32
CA CYS A 45 4.87 -3.02 13.10
C CYS A 45 4.73 -4.53 13.37
N GLU A 46 5.54 -5.05 14.28
CA GLU A 46 5.59 -6.45 14.65
C GLU A 46 4.31 -6.91 15.34
N GLU A 47 3.70 -6.08 16.20
CA GLU A 47 2.40 -6.36 16.81
C GLU A 47 1.30 -6.45 15.74
N PHE A 48 1.26 -5.49 14.82
CA PHE A 48 0.30 -5.50 13.72
C PHE A 48 0.48 -6.73 12.82
N ILE A 49 1.71 -7.09 12.46
CA ILE A 49 1.97 -8.26 11.62
C ILE A 49 1.68 -9.57 12.36
N ALA A 50 1.97 -9.65 13.65
CA ALA A 50 1.62 -10.82 14.45
C ALA A 50 0.09 -11.04 14.48
N LEU A 51 -0.68 -9.96 14.66
CA LEU A 51 -2.13 -9.95 14.58
C LEU A 51 -2.62 -10.43 13.20
N ARG A 52 -2.03 -9.92 12.11
CA ARG A 52 -2.38 -10.35 10.74
C ARG A 52 -2.05 -11.83 10.50
N ARG A 53 -0.93 -12.32 11.01
CA ARG A 53 -0.50 -13.72 10.90
C ARG A 53 -1.35 -14.70 11.71
N SER A 54 -2.09 -14.25 12.73
CA SER A 54 -3.09 -15.08 13.41
C SER A 54 -4.42 -15.18 12.65
N GLY A 55 -4.53 -14.54 11.48
CA GLY A 55 -5.72 -14.57 10.62
C GLY A 55 -6.68 -13.40 10.85
N GLU A 56 -6.34 -12.45 11.72
CA GLU A 56 -7.19 -11.29 12.00
C GLU A 56 -7.14 -10.25 10.89
N THR A 57 -8.27 -9.58 10.65
CA THR A 57 -8.40 -8.50 9.66
C THR A 57 -8.84 -7.20 10.31
N VAL A 58 -8.32 -6.08 9.83
CA VAL A 58 -8.77 -4.75 10.24
C VAL A 58 -10.13 -4.46 9.62
N ALA A 59 -11.13 -4.21 10.44
CA ALA A 59 -12.47 -3.82 10.02
C ALA A 59 -12.73 -2.32 10.21
N GLY A 60 -11.95 -1.63 11.05
CA GLY A 60 -12.08 -0.19 11.22
C GLY A 60 -11.11 0.42 12.24
N TYR A 61 -11.21 1.74 12.35
CA TYR A 61 -10.38 2.60 13.20
C TYR A 61 -11.28 3.34 14.20
N PRO A 62 -11.74 2.66 15.27
CA PRO A 62 -12.69 3.24 16.22
C PRO A 62 -12.16 4.52 16.84
N ASP A 63 -13.04 5.52 16.96
CA ASP A 63 -12.76 6.85 17.53
C ASP A 63 -11.61 7.63 16.87
N MET A 64 -11.13 7.19 15.69
CA MET A 64 -10.08 7.88 14.95
C MET A 64 -10.69 9.02 14.11
N PRO A 65 -10.27 10.28 14.33
CA PRO A 65 -10.68 11.39 13.47
C PRO A 65 -10.21 11.18 12.02
N ASP A 66 -11.07 11.53 11.04
CA ASP A 66 -10.80 11.35 9.61
C ASP A 66 -9.43 11.87 9.16
N ARG A 67 -9.00 13.02 9.70
CA ARG A 67 -7.70 13.64 9.38
C ARG A 67 -6.49 12.77 9.71
N PHE A 68 -6.64 11.77 10.59
CA PHE A 68 -5.57 10.86 10.99
C PHE A 68 -5.72 9.46 10.39
N MET A 69 -6.89 9.13 9.82
CA MET A 69 -7.15 7.82 9.24
C MET A 69 -6.17 7.48 8.11
N THR A 70 -5.90 8.43 7.20
CA THR A 70 -4.95 8.20 6.10
C THR A 70 -3.56 7.85 6.61
N ALA A 71 -3.05 8.61 7.59
CA ALA A 71 -1.74 8.35 8.16
C ALA A 71 -1.67 6.98 8.86
N ALA A 72 -2.69 6.63 9.64
CA ALA A 72 -2.77 5.33 10.29
C ALA A 72 -2.80 4.17 9.28
N ARG A 73 -3.60 4.30 8.21
CA ARG A 73 -3.68 3.32 7.12
C ARG A 73 -2.35 3.17 6.40
N ASP A 74 -1.73 4.29 6.02
CA ASP A 74 -0.44 4.31 5.33
C ASP A 74 0.65 3.63 6.17
N SER A 75 0.69 3.85 7.49
CA SER A 75 1.61 3.15 8.40
C SER A 75 1.39 1.64 8.44
N LEU A 76 0.14 1.17 8.49
CA LEU A 76 -0.16 -0.27 8.46
C LEU A 76 0.19 -0.90 7.09
N ILE A 77 -0.06 -0.17 6.00
CA ILE A 77 0.32 -0.60 4.64
C ILE A 77 1.84 -0.66 4.52
N ASP A 78 2.59 0.31 5.04
CA ASP A 78 4.06 0.29 4.98
C ASP A 78 4.64 -0.92 5.75
N CYS A 79 4.04 -1.24 6.89
CA CYS A 79 4.33 -2.46 7.63
C CYS A 79 4.08 -3.73 6.82
N TYR A 80 2.91 -3.80 6.18
CA TYR A 80 2.60 -4.89 5.26
C TYR A 80 3.65 -5.00 4.15
N LEU A 81 4.01 -3.90 3.47
CA LEU A 81 4.98 -3.92 2.37
C LEU A 81 6.36 -4.39 2.81
N THR A 82 6.82 -3.92 3.97
CA THR A 82 8.11 -4.34 4.55
C THR A 82 8.11 -5.84 4.86
N HIS A 83 7.04 -6.36 5.48
CA HIS A 83 6.96 -7.79 5.80
C HIS A 83 6.69 -8.67 4.58
N TYR A 84 5.89 -8.22 3.62
CA TYR A 84 5.73 -8.87 2.32
C TYR A 84 7.09 -9.07 1.64
N ALA A 85 7.94 -8.03 1.64
CA ALA A 85 9.28 -8.12 1.09
C ALA A 85 10.14 -9.15 1.83
N LEU A 86 10.09 -9.20 3.17
CA LEU A 86 10.81 -10.20 3.97
C LEU A 86 10.34 -11.63 3.65
N ASP A 87 9.04 -11.87 3.65
CA ASP A 87 8.43 -13.19 3.43
C ASP A 87 8.72 -13.69 2.00
N HIS A 88 8.81 -12.78 1.02
CA HIS A 88 9.17 -13.08 -0.37
C HIS A 88 10.68 -12.97 -0.66
N ARG A 89 11.51 -12.73 0.36
CA ARG A 89 12.98 -12.60 0.24
C ARG A 89 13.41 -11.54 -0.77
N LEU A 90 12.67 -10.45 -0.83
CA LEU A 90 12.94 -9.30 -1.68
C LEU A 90 13.85 -8.31 -0.94
N THR A 91 14.60 -7.52 -1.70
CA THR A 91 15.42 -6.42 -1.17
C THR A 91 14.95 -5.12 -1.79
N GLU A 92 14.68 -4.11 -0.95
CA GLU A 92 14.30 -2.79 -1.42
C GLU A 92 15.46 -2.11 -2.16
N ILE A 93 15.14 -1.40 -3.24
CA ILE A 93 16.11 -0.67 -4.05
C ILE A 93 15.80 0.82 -4.02
N THR A 94 16.77 1.58 -3.51
CA THR A 94 16.70 3.05 -3.41
C THR A 94 18.00 3.66 -3.95
N PRO A 95 17.94 4.53 -4.99
CA PRO A 95 16.76 4.91 -5.76
C PRO A 95 16.30 3.78 -6.69
N ALA A 96 14.99 3.67 -6.88
CA ALA A 96 14.41 2.68 -7.77
C ALA A 96 14.79 2.92 -9.24
N PRO A 97 15.24 1.89 -9.98
CA PRO A 97 15.48 2.01 -11.41
C PRO A 97 14.13 2.01 -12.17
N LYS A 98 13.98 2.91 -13.15
CA LYS A 98 12.82 2.97 -14.07
C LYS A 98 11.46 3.16 -13.38
N THR A 99 11.42 4.07 -12.41
CA THR A 99 10.17 4.58 -11.82
C THR A 99 9.20 5.09 -12.89
N PRO A 100 7.96 4.58 -12.96
CA PRO A 100 6.91 5.19 -13.77
C PRO A 100 6.70 6.65 -13.41
N THR A 101 6.58 7.52 -14.41
CA THR A 101 6.15 8.90 -14.19
C THR A 101 4.66 8.93 -13.86
N LEU A 102 4.17 10.04 -13.28
CA LEU A 102 2.74 10.22 -13.06
C LEU A 102 1.95 10.11 -14.38
N LYS A 103 2.53 10.57 -15.50
CA LYS A 103 1.94 10.42 -16.82
C LYS A 103 1.82 8.94 -17.21
N ASP A 104 2.88 8.16 -17.05
CA ASP A 104 2.83 6.71 -17.32
C ASP A 104 1.75 6.03 -16.46
N VAL A 105 1.64 6.41 -15.18
CA VAL A 105 0.61 5.89 -14.28
C VAL A 105 -0.79 6.21 -14.80
N VAL A 106 -1.15 7.47 -15.09
CA VAL A 106 -2.51 7.78 -15.54
C VAL A 106 -2.81 7.25 -16.96
N ASP A 107 -1.78 7.10 -17.80
CA ASP A 107 -1.92 6.57 -19.16
C ASP A 107 -2.06 5.06 -19.21
N HIS A 108 -1.76 4.35 -18.12
CA HIS A 108 -1.78 2.88 -18.12
C HIS A 108 -2.59 2.27 -16.98
N PHE A 109 -2.78 2.94 -15.85
CA PHE A 109 -3.65 2.43 -14.80
C PHE A 109 -5.09 2.35 -15.29
N PRO A 110 -5.83 1.29 -14.91
CA PRO A 110 -7.23 1.14 -15.28
C PRO A 110 -8.05 2.29 -14.70
N ALA A 111 -9.10 2.69 -15.42
CA ALA A 111 -10.02 3.75 -14.99
C ALA A 111 -10.66 3.47 -13.62
N THR A 112 -10.75 2.19 -13.20
CA THR A 112 -11.21 1.80 -11.86
C THR A 112 -10.30 2.26 -10.71
N ALA A 113 -9.07 2.68 -11.00
CA ALA A 113 -8.17 3.33 -10.05
C ALA A 113 -8.28 4.87 -10.07
N ALA A 114 -9.14 5.43 -10.92
CA ALA A 114 -9.48 6.84 -10.89
C ALA A 114 -10.22 7.19 -9.59
N ILE A 115 -10.20 8.47 -9.24
CA ILE A 115 -11.01 8.98 -8.14
C ILE A 115 -12.49 8.67 -8.38
N ALA A 116 -13.17 8.25 -7.32
CA ALA A 116 -14.61 8.11 -7.25
C ALA A 116 -15.06 8.49 -5.84
N ILE A 117 -15.88 9.54 -5.73
CA ILE A 117 -16.35 10.10 -4.47
C ILE A 117 -17.70 9.51 -4.03
N SER A 118 -18.31 8.62 -4.84
CA SER A 118 -19.54 7.91 -4.51
C SER A 118 -19.61 6.50 -5.11
N ASP A 119 -20.45 5.64 -4.52
CA ASP A 119 -20.74 4.30 -5.05
C ASP A 119 -21.32 4.35 -6.48
N GLU A 120 -22.07 5.39 -6.80
CA GLU A 120 -22.61 5.61 -8.15
C GLU A 120 -21.48 5.85 -9.16
N GLU A 121 -20.49 6.67 -8.82
CA GLU A 121 -19.31 6.89 -9.66
C GLU A 121 -18.47 5.63 -9.80
N VAL A 122 -18.28 4.87 -8.73
CA VAL A 122 -17.60 3.56 -8.79
C VAL A 122 -18.32 2.63 -9.78
N ALA A 123 -19.66 2.54 -9.70
CA ALA A 123 -20.45 1.73 -10.60
C ALA A 123 -20.38 2.24 -12.05
N LYS A 124 -20.42 3.56 -12.26
CA LYS A 124 -20.28 4.20 -13.57
C LYS A 124 -18.93 3.89 -14.20
N VAL A 125 -17.84 4.01 -13.44
CA VAL A 125 -16.48 3.70 -13.91
C VAL A 125 -16.37 2.23 -14.32
N LYS A 126 -16.85 1.32 -13.48
CA LYS A 126 -16.83 -0.13 -13.77
C LYS A 126 -17.62 -0.50 -15.04
N THR A 127 -18.73 0.19 -15.32
CA THR A 127 -19.62 -0.15 -16.44
C THR A 127 -19.27 0.57 -17.74
N GLN A 128 -18.93 1.86 -17.68
CA GLN A 128 -18.71 2.71 -18.87
C GLN A 128 -17.24 2.77 -19.31
N TYR A 129 -16.30 2.50 -18.39
CA TYR A 129 -14.86 2.67 -18.64
C TYR A 129 -14.10 1.35 -18.46
N GLN A 130 -14.77 0.21 -18.62
CA GLN A 130 -14.11 -1.09 -18.61
C GLN A 130 -13.02 -1.17 -19.69
N GLY A 131 -11.82 -1.58 -19.30
CA GLY A 131 -10.67 -1.65 -20.21
C GLY A 131 -10.15 -0.29 -20.68
N LYS A 132 -10.56 0.80 -20.04
CA LYS A 132 -10.02 2.15 -20.25
C LYS A 132 -9.02 2.50 -19.17
N THR A 133 -8.19 3.50 -19.45
CA THR A 133 -7.21 4.06 -18.51
C THR A 133 -7.78 5.29 -17.80
N ILE A 134 -7.11 5.77 -16.75
CA ILE A 134 -7.49 7.03 -16.08
C ILE A 134 -7.51 8.19 -17.10
N SER A 135 -6.48 8.33 -17.93
CA SER A 135 -6.44 9.39 -18.96
C SER A 135 -7.45 9.24 -20.10
N GLN A 136 -8.06 8.06 -20.26
CA GLN A 136 -9.18 7.88 -21.18
C GLN A 136 -10.54 8.20 -20.55
N LYS A 137 -10.66 8.14 -19.21
CA LYS A 137 -11.82 8.67 -18.48
C LYS A 137 -11.76 10.19 -18.41
N ASP A 138 -10.59 10.73 -18.07
CA ASP A 138 -10.31 12.15 -17.88
C ASP A 138 -9.35 12.64 -18.98
N ASP A 139 -9.89 12.86 -20.18
CA ASP A 139 -9.13 13.15 -21.41
C ASP A 139 -8.45 14.54 -21.44
N ASP A 140 -8.73 15.38 -20.45
CA ASP A 140 -8.18 16.72 -20.30
C ASP A 140 -7.10 16.85 -19.21
N LEU A 141 -6.66 15.73 -18.62
CA LEU A 141 -5.60 15.71 -17.60
C LEU A 141 -4.32 16.41 -18.10
N LYS A 142 -3.91 17.47 -17.40
CA LYS A 142 -2.73 18.28 -17.73
C LYS A 142 -1.86 18.56 -16.51
N PRO A 143 -0.54 18.71 -16.69
CA PRO A 143 0.35 19.16 -15.63
C PRO A 143 -0.07 20.53 -15.10
N ASP A 144 -0.07 20.70 -13.78
CA ASP A 144 -0.36 21.98 -13.13
C ASP A 144 0.89 22.76 -12.67
N GLY A 145 2.07 22.16 -12.81
CA GLY A 145 3.35 22.73 -12.39
C GLY A 145 3.90 22.20 -11.06
N ASP A 146 3.12 21.44 -10.30
CA ASP A 146 3.50 20.95 -8.96
C ASP A 146 3.63 19.43 -8.90
N ASN A 147 4.10 18.80 -9.99
CA ASN A 147 4.16 17.34 -10.16
C ASN A 147 2.80 16.65 -10.02
N ARG A 148 1.70 17.36 -10.34
CA ARG A 148 0.35 16.82 -10.37
C ARG A 148 -0.18 16.84 -11.80
N LEU A 149 -1.19 16.01 -12.07
CA LEU A 149 -2.03 16.09 -13.26
C LEU A 149 -3.44 16.42 -12.81
N VAL A 150 -4.06 17.42 -13.43
CA VAL A 150 -5.39 17.92 -13.06
C VAL A 150 -6.31 17.95 -14.28
N SER A 151 -7.56 17.58 -14.08
CA SER A 151 -8.67 17.70 -15.02
C SER A 151 -9.48 18.93 -14.64
N ALA A 152 -9.54 19.91 -15.53
CA ALA A 152 -10.38 21.09 -15.32
C ALA A 152 -11.86 20.77 -15.52
N LYS A 153 -12.16 19.79 -16.39
CA LYS A 153 -13.52 19.35 -16.71
C LYS A 153 -14.20 18.63 -15.56
N ASN A 154 -13.46 17.76 -14.87
CA ASN A 154 -14.00 16.95 -13.76
C ASN A 154 -13.63 17.49 -12.39
N ALA A 155 -12.79 18.54 -12.31
CA ALA A 155 -12.29 19.10 -11.05
C ALA A 155 -11.57 18.06 -10.16
N GLU A 156 -10.77 17.22 -10.79
CA GLU A 156 -10.07 16.08 -10.19
C GLU A 156 -8.57 16.16 -10.48
N GLY A 157 -7.74 15.59 -9.61
CA GLY A 157 -6.30 15.55 -9.82
C GLY A 157 -5.61 14.36 -9.17
N TYR A 158 -4.38 14.11 -9.64
CA TYR A 158 -3.57 12.96 -9.28
C TYR A 158 -2.14 13.37 -8.97
N ARG A 159 -1.48 12.62 -8.07
CA ARG A 159 -0.04 12.71 -7.79
C ARG A 159 0.51 11.34 -7.37
N ILE A 160 1.79 11.09 -7.61
CA ILE A 160 2.47 9.96 -6.96
C ILE A 160 2.85 10.41 -5.55
N SER A 161 2.24 9.82 -4.52
CA SER A 161 2.52 10.13 -3.11
C SER A 161 3.64 9.27 -2.54
N GLY A 162 3.91 8.11 -3.14
CA GLY A 162 4.96 7.20 -2.70
C GLY A 162 5.23 6.12 -3.72
N MET A 163 6.43 5.55 -3.66
CA MET A 163 6.76 4.36 -4.44
C MET A 163 7.81 3.52 -3.69
N ARG A 164 7.58 2.21 -3.63
CA ARG A 164 8.54 1.23 -3.11
C ARG A 164 8.82 0.18 -4.17
N VAL A 165 10.10 -0.07 -4.43
CA VAL A 165 10.53 -1.05 -5.43
C VAL A 165 11.46 -2.05 -4.79
N PHE A 166 11.13 -3.32 -4.96
CA PHE A 166 11.88 -4.43 -4.42
C PHE A 166 12.39 -5.31 -5.56
N LYS A 167 13.49 -6.02 -5.30
CA LYS A 167 14.08 -6.97 -6.25
C LYS A 167 14.29 -8.33 -5.61
N ASP A 168 13.99 -9.38 -6.35
CA ASP A 168 14.30 -10.75 -5.94
C ASP A 168 15.76 -11.15 -6.27
N LYS A 169 16.12 -12.40 -5.95
CA LYS A 169 17.46 -12.93 -6.26
C LYS A 169 17.73 -13.11 -7.75
N ALA A 170 16.69 -13.25 -8.57
CA ALA A 170 16.80 -13.41 -10.02
C ALA A 170 16.90 -12.07 -10.75
N GLY A 171 16.64 -10.96 -10.05
CA GLY A 171 16.67 -9.61 -10.60
C GLY A 171 15.31 -9.08 -11.03
N ASN A 172 14.22 -9.82 -10.79
CA ASN A 172 12.88 -9.36 -11.11
C ASN A 172 12.45 -8.27 -10.12
N LEU A 173 11.74 -7.28 -10.63
CA LEU A 173 11.27 -6.14 -9.84
C LEU A 173 9.81 -6.35 -9.41
N THR A 174 9.53 -6.07 -8.14
CA THR A 174 8.17 -5.88 -7.63
C THR A 174 7.99 -4.41 -7.27
N GLN A 175 6.98 -3.75 -7.85
CA GLN A 175 6.78 -2.32 -7.73
C GLN A 175 5.44 -2.03 -7.05
N PHE A 176 5.47 -1.13 -6.07
CA PHE A 176 4.30 -0.60 -5.40
C PHE A 176 4.25 0.92 -5.59
N ILE A 177 3.13 1.45 -6.05
CA ILE A 177 2.90 2.88 -6.25
C ILE A 177 1.73 3.32 -5.39
N THR A 178 1.94 4.35 -4.58
CA THR A 178 0.87 5.04 -3.86
C THR A 178 0.40 6.23 -4.69
N LEU A 179 -0.79 6.09 -5.27
CA LEU A 179 -1.46 7.14 -6.05
C LEU A 179 -2.29 7.99 -5.10
N GLY A 180 -1.98 9.29 -5.02
CA GLY A 180 -2.84 10.28 -4.40
C GLY A 180 -3.83 10.81 -5.42
N SER A 181 -5.11 10.82 -5.05
CA SER A 181 -6.23 11.34 -5.84
C SER A 181 -6.97 12.40 -5.03
N PHE A 182 -7.36 13.51 -5.64
CA PHE A 182 -8.00 14.63 -4.94
C PHE A 182 -8.97 15.37 -5.85
N VAL A 183 -9.95 16.05 -5.24
CA VAL A 183 -10.76 17.06 -5.94
C VAL A 183 -10.03 18.41 -5.92
N THR A 184 -10.03 19.14 -7.04
CA THR A 184 -9.44 20.48 -7.11
C THR A 184 -10.34 21.53 -6.48
N GLU A 185 -11.65 21.26 -6.41
CA GLU A 185 -12.66 22.10 -5.77
C GLU A 185 -13.18 21.39 -4.51
N GLY A 186 -12.53 21.63 -3.38
CA GLY A 186 -12.89 21.03 -2.10
C GLY A 186 -11.68 20.55 -1.30
N SER A 187 -11.92 19.68 -0.31
CA SER A 187 -10.89 19.12 0.56
C SER A 187 -10.80 17.61 0.50
N TRP A 188 -11.57 16.95 -0.37
CA TRP A 188 -11.57 15.50 -0.46
C TRP A 188 -10.32 15.02 -1.19
N GLY A 189 -9.65 14.05 -0.60
CA GLY A 189 -8.53 13.36 -1.21
C GLY A 189 -8.30 12.01 -0.54
N THR A 190 -7.69 11.10 -1.29
CA THR A 190 -7.36 9.76 -0.83
C THR A 190 -6.00 9.35 -1.38
N THR A 191 -5.36 8.41 -0.70
CA THR A 191 -4.21 7.67 -1.20
C THR A 191 -4.59 6.20 -1.33
N THR A 192 -4.17 5.59 -2.42
CA THR A 192 -4.33 4.14 -2.62
C THR A 192 -3.02 3.57 -3.10
N THR A 193 -2.55 2.52 -2.44
CA THR A 193 -1.33 1.81 -2.84
C THR A 193 -1.68 0.67 -3.76
N TYR A 194 -0.97 0.56 -4.87
CA TYR A 194 -1.17 -0.49 -5.86
C TYR A 194 0.13 -1.24 -6.10
N ARG A 195 0.05 -2.57 -6.17
CA ARG A 195 1.09 -3.41 -6.74
C ARG A 195 0.92 -3.45 -8.25
N ILE A 196 2.00 -3.22 -8.99
CA ILE A 196 2.02 -3.44 -10.44
C ILE A 196 2.32 -4.93 -10.70
N ILE A 197 1.37 -5.63 -11.30
CA ILE A 197 1.49 -7.05 -11.66
C ILE A 197 2.10 -7.21 -13.05
N ALA A 198 1.58 -6.46 -14.04
CA ALA A 198 2.06 -6.53 -15.42
C ALA A 198 1.95 -5.19 -16.15
N GLN A 199 2.98 -4.89 -16.96
CA GLN A 199 3.11 -3.65 -17.74
C GLN A 199 3.18 -3.90 -19.26
N ASP A 200 2.90 -5.13 -19.70
CA ASP A 200 3.02 -5.58 -21.08
C ASP A 200 1.81 -5.18 -21.96
N LYS A 201 0.73 -4.69 -21.34
CA LYS A 201 -0.51 -4.27 -21.99
C LYS A 201 -0.69 -2.76 -21.94
N PRO A 202 -1.51 -2.17 -22.84
CA PRO A 202 -1.87 -0.75 -22.78
C PRO A 202 -2.53 -0.33 -21.47
N VAL A 203 -3.36 -1.21 -20.89
CA VAL A 203 -3.88 -1.07 -19.53
C VAL A 203 -3.10 -2.04 -18.65
N TRP A 204 -2.39 -1.52 -17.65
CA TRP A 204 -1.61 -2.33 -16.73
C TRP A 204 -2.50 -3.17 -15.83
N GLU A 205 -1.99 -4.33 -15.47
CA GLU A 205 -2.58 -5.17 -14.45
C GLU A 205 -2.04 -4.73 -13.09
N ILE A 206 -2.94 -4.30 -12.22
CA ILE A 206 -2.62 -3.80 -10.89
C ILE A 206 -3.51 -4.45 -9.85
N GLU A 207 -3.02 -4.51 -8.62
CA GLU A 207 -3.75 -4.98 -7.45
C GLU A 207 -3.70 -3.90 -6.36
N GLU A 208 -4.86 -3.56 -5.81
CA GLU A 208 -4.94 -2.66 -4.66
C GLU A 208 -4.36 -3.34 -3.41
N ILE A 209 -3.50 -2.61 -2.71
CA ILE A 209 -2.88 -3.02 -1.46
C ILE A 209 -3.52 -2.27 -0.31
N THR A 210 -3.99 -3.04 0.66
CA THR A 210 -4.57 -2.55 1.90
C THR A 210 -3.83 -3.15 3.09
N GLU A 211 -4.11 -2.65 4.28
CA GLU A 211 -3.72 -3.27 5.55
C GLU A 211 -4.18 -4.74 5.67
N ASN A 212 -5.16 -5.15 4.85
CA ASN A 212 -5.71 -6.49 4.82
C ASN A 212 -5.21 -7.37 3.66
N SER A 213 -4.24 -6.91 2.87
CA SER A 213 -3.66 -7.72 1.79
C SER A 213 -3.00 -9.01 2.35
N PRO A 214 -2.94 -10.09 1.55
CA PRO A 214 -2.37 -11.37 2.00
C PRO A 214 -0.86 -11.27 2.29
N LEU A 215 -0.45 -11.71 3.49
CA LEU A 215 0.96 -11.85 3.89
C LEU A 215 1.55 -13.17 3.38
#